data_AF-A0A4W2F3Y0-F1
#
_entry.id   AF-A0A4W2F3Y0-F1
#
_cell.length_a   1.000
_cell.length_b   1.000
_cell.length_c   1.000
_cell.angle_alpha   90.00
_cell.angle_beta   90.00
_cell.angle_gamma   90.00
#
_symmetry.space_group_name_H-M   'P 1'
#
loop_
_entity.id
_entity.type
_entity.pdbx_description
1 polymer ?
#
loop_
_entity_poly.entity_id
_entity_poly.type
_entity_poly.pdbx_seq_one_letter_code
_entity_poly.pdbx_strand_id
1 'polypeptide(L)'
;MLAASLGTQIVFLASAYASPRLTEESCSAIAAVTHYLYLCQFSWMLIQSVNFWYVLVMNDEHTERRYLLFLLLSWGLPALVVVLLIVILRAAYHQSMPQIYGLIHGDLCFIPNIYAALFTAALVPLMCLVVVFVVFIHAYQVKPQWKAYDDVFRGRTNAAEIPLVLYLFALISMTWLWGGLHMAYRLFWMLVLFVIFNSLQVLVSVSVIMNPDKAARREAP
;
A
#
# COMPACT_ATOMS: atom_id res chain seq x y z
N MET A 1 -2.99 0.58 -7.42
CA MET A 1 -1.80 0.39 -6.55
C MET A 1 -0.75 1.47 -6.74
N LEU A 2 -0.11 1.60 -7.91
CA LEU A 2 0.99 2.56 -8.13
C LEU A 2 0.59 4.02 -7.89
N ALA A 3 -0.62 4.40 -8.32
CA ALA A 3 -1.15 5.74 -8.03
C ALA A 3 -1.31 5.99 -6.51
N ALA A 4 -1.79 5.00 -5.76
CA ALA A 4 -1.89 5.09 -4.32
C ALA A 4 -0.50 5.17 -3.68
N SER A 5 0.48 4.41 -4.16
CA SER A 5 1.84 4.49 -3.62
C SER A 5 2.51 5.82 -3.88
N LEU A 6 2.53 6.29 -5.12
CA LEU A 6 3.07 7.61 -5.46
C LEU A 6 2.34 8.73 -4.72
N GLY A 7 1.01 8.66 -4.65
CA GLY A 7 0.19 9.59 -3.88
C GLY A 7 0.64 9.66 -2.43
N THR A 8 0.82 8.52 -1.76
CA THR A 8 1.25 8.55 -0.35
C THR A 8 2.65 9.15 -0.19
N GLN A 9 3.59 8.90 -1.10
CA GLN A 9 4.93 9.50 -1.00
C GLN A 9 4.89 11.01 -1.22
N ILE A 10 4.09 11.48 -2.18
CA ILE A 10 3.92 12.91 -2.45
C ILE A 10 3.33 13.61 -1.23
N VAL A 11 2.27 13.03 -0.64
CA VAL A 11 1.63 13.61 0.54
C VAL A 11 2.56 13.56 1.75
N PHE A 12 3.32 12.47 1.92
CA PHE A 12 4.33 12.37 2.99
C PHE A 12 5.42 13.44 2.84
N LEU A 13 5.95 13.63 1.63
CA LEU A 13 6.95 14.66 1.35
C LEU A 13 6.39 16.08 1.58
N ALA A 14 5.16 16.32 1.15
CA ALA A 14 4.45 17.57 1.40
C ALA A 14 4.27 17.80 2.92
N SER A 15 3.88 16.76 3.67
CA SER A 15 3.80 16.82 5.13
C SER A 15 5.16 17.16 5.74
N ALA A 16 6.24 16.45 5.38
CA ALA A 16 7.56 16.67 5.94
C ALA A 16 8.09 18.11 5.70
N TYR A 17 7.75 18.72 4.56
CA TYR A 17 8.19 20.08 4.25
C TYR A 17 7.25 21.16 4.82
N ALA A 18 5.94 20.92 4.81
CA ALA A 18 4.95 21.92 5.17
C ALA A 18 4.54 21.91 6.65
N SER A 19 4.71 20.80 7.38
CA SER A 19 4.27 20.63 8.78
C SER A 19 4.59 21.82 9.69
N PRO A 20 5.79 22.43 9.66
CA PRO A 20 6.14 23.55 10.54
C PRO A 20 5.36 24.85 10.28
N ARG A 21 4.70 24.97 9.12
CA ARG A 21 4.00 26.19 8.67
C ARG A 21 2.48 26.01 8.59
N LEU A 22 1.98 24.81 8.87
CA LEU A 22 0.57 24.48 8.73
C LEU A 22 -0.20 24.82 10.00
N THR A 23 -1.46 25.22 9.82
CA THR A 23 -2.42 25.28 10.92
C THR A 23 -2.76 23.87 11.39
N GLU A 24 -3.22 23.72 12.64
CA GLU A 24 -3.60 22.41 13.19
C GLU A 24 -4.63 21.68 12.31
N GLU A 25 -5.64 22.40 11.81
CA GLU A 25 -6.67 21.84 10.92
C GLU A 25 -6.13 21.38 9.57
N SER A 26 -5.17 22.13 9.00
CA SER A 26 -4.52 21.75 7.74
C SER A 26 -3.62 20.52 7.93
N CYS A 27 -2.96 20.42 9.09
CA CYS A 27 -2.17 19.26 9.48
C CYS A 27 -3.06 18.02 9.63
N SER A 28 -4.21 18.15 10.30
CA SER A 28 -5.22 17.09 10.41
C SER A 28 -5.71 16.60 9.05
N ALA A 29 -5.95 17.51 8.10
CA ALA A 29 -6.38 17.15 6.76
C ALA A 29 -5.31 16.34 6.00
N ILE A 30 -4.05 16.78 6.02
CA ILE A 30 -2.93 16.07 5.37
C ILE A 30 -2.72 14.69 6.01
N ALA A 31 -2.79 14.60 7.33
CA ALA A 31 -2.70 13.35 8.06
C ALA A 31 -3.83 12.37 7.70
N ALA A 32 -5.08 12.85 7.61
CA ALA A 32 -6.22 12.04 7.19
C ALA A 32 -6.08 11.54 5.75
N VAL A 33 -5.62 12.40 4.82
CA VAL A 33 -5.35 12.01 3.42
C VAL A 33 -4.23 10.99 3.35
N THR A 34 -3.17 11.15 4.14
CA THR A 34 -2.06 10.17 4.23
C THR A 34 -2.58 8.81 4.70
N HIS A 35 -3.40 8.78 5.75
CA HIS A 35 -3.99 7.55 6.26
C HIS A 35 -4.96 6.90 5.26
N TYR A 36 -5.73 7.69 4.50
CA TYR A 36 -6.56 7.19 3.41
C TYR A 36 -5.73 6.52 2.31
N LEU A 37 -4.68 7.19 1.81
CA LEU A 37 -3.82 6.65 0.75
C LEU A 37 -3.04 5.42 1.21
N TYR A 38 -2.62 5.40 2.47
CA TYR A 38 -2.08 4.22 3.17
C TYR A 38 -3.05 3.03 3.05
N LEU A 39 -4.30 3.19 3.50
CA LEU A 39 -5.30 2.12 3.43
C LEU A 39 -5.60 1.70 1.98
N CYS A 40 -5.58 2.65 1.04
CA CYS A 40 -5.71 2.35 -0.39
C CYS A 40 -4.59 1.45 -0.89
N GLN A 41 -3.33 1.66 -0.48
CA GLN A 41 -2.22 0.78 -0.86
C GLN A 41 -2.51 -0.67 -0.44
N PHE A 42 -2.88 -0.90 0.83
CA PHE A 42 -3.18 -2.24 1.34
C PHE A 42 -4.44 -2.85 0.73
N SER A 43 -5.48 -2.06 0.51
CA SER A 43 -6.69 -2.53 -0.18
C SER A 43 -6.37 -2.98 -1.62
N TRP A 44 -5.52 -2.23 -2.33
CA TRP A 44 -5.01 -2.63 -3.63
C TRP A 44 -4.18 -3.92 -3.57
N MET A 45 -3.37 -4.12 -2.53
CA MET A 45 -2.59 -5.36 -2.36
C MET A 45 -3.50 -6.58 -2.20
N LEU A 46 -4.54 -6.48 -1.37
CA LEU A 46 -5.51 -7.55 -1.15
C LEU A 46 -6.31 -7.87 -2.42
N ILE A 47 -6.82 -6.84 -3.10
CA ILE A 47 -7.58 -7.03 -4.34
C ILE A 47 -6.71 -7.64 -5.45
N GLN A 48 -5.44 -7.23 -5.56
CA GLN A 48 -4.51 -7.85 -6.51
C GLN A 48 -4.18 -9.30 -6.16
N SER A 49 -4.11 -9.65 -4.88
CA SER A 49 -3.97 -11.05 -4.45
C SER A 49 -5.18 -11.89 -4.88
N VAL A 50 -6.40 -11.36 -4.72
CA VAL A 50 -7.62 -12.02 -5.20
C VAL A 50 -7.61 -12.14 -6.73
N ASN A 51 -7.15 -11.11 -7.45
CA ASN A 51 -7.00 -11.17 -8.90
C ASN A 51 -6.04 -12.30 -9.32
N PHE A 52 -4.89 -12.44 -8.65
CA PHE A 52 -3.98 -13.56 -8.89
C PHE A 52 -4.61 -14.92 -8.62
N TRP A 53 -5.48 -15.06 -7.62
CA TRP A 53 -6.20 -16.30 -7.41
C TRP A 53 -7.08 -16.67 -8.61
N TYR A 54 -7.87 -15.72 -9.11
CA TYR A 54 -8.72 -15.94 -10.28
C TYR A 54 -7.92 -16.31 -11.54
N VAL A 55 -6.84 -15.58 -11.80
CA VAL A 55 -5.99 -15.82 -12.98
C VAL A 55 -5.23 -17.15 -12.85
N LEU A 56 -4.55 -17.39 -11.73
CA LEU A 56 -3.64 -18.54 -11.60
C LEU A 56 -4.38 -19.84 -11.27
N VAL A 57 -5.40 -19.79 -10.41
CA VAL A 57 -6.12 -20.98 -9.95
C VAL A 57 -7.35 -21.25 -10.81
N MET A 58 -8.24 -20.27 -10.93
CA MET A 58 -9.49 -20.43 -11.68
C MET A 58 -9.32 -20.33 -13.20
N ASN A 59 -8.14 -19.93 -13.69
CA ASN A 59 -7.84 -19.74 -15.11
C ASN A 59 -8.83 -18.78 -15.80
N ASP A 60 -9.34 -17.79 -15.05
CA ASP A 60 -10.28 -16.79 -15.53
C ASP A 60 -9.50 -15.52 -15.88
N GLU A 61 -9.22 -15.33 -17.17
CA GLU A 61 -8.46 -14.17 -17.66
C GLU A 61 -9.34 -12.91 -17.84
N HIS A 62 -10.65 -12.97 -17.58
CA HIS A 62 -11.59 -11.85 -17.78
C HIS A 62 -11.57 -10.83 -16.65
N THR A 63 -10.38 -10.32 -16.31
CA THR A 63 -10.19 -9.28 -15.28
C THR A 63 -10.98 -8.01 -15.61
N GLU A 64 -11.10 -7.66 -16.89
CA GLU A 64 -11.79 -6.46 -17.39
C GLU A 64 -13.23 -6.32 -16.87
N ARG A 65 -13.98 -7.43 -16.78
CA ARG A 65 -15.37 -7.41 -16.32
C ARG A 65 -15.50 -7.02 -14.85
N ARG A 66 -14.47 -7.28 -14.04
CA ARG A 66 -14.43 -7.02 -12.59
C ARG A 66 -13.59 -5.79 -12.23
N TYR A 67 -12.92 -5.20 -13.21
CA TYR A 67 -12.01 -4.07 -12.99
C TYR A 67 -12.70 -2.89 -12.29
N LEU A 68 -13.91 -2.51 -12.72
CA LEU A 68 -14.68 -1.44 -12.07
C LEU A 68 -15.00 -1.77 -10.61
N LEU A 69 -15.35 -3.02 -10.33
CA LEU A 69 -15.61 -3.51 -8.96
C LEU A 69 -14.34 -3.45 -8.10
N PHE A 70 -13.20 -3.90 -8.64
CA PHE A 70 -11.91 -3.81 -7.97
C PHE A 70 -11.51 -2.36 -7.68
N LEU A 71 -11.73 -1.46 -8.63
CA LEU A 71 -11.45 -0.04 -8.46
C LEU A 71 -12.33 0.58 -7.38
N LEU A 72 -13.64 0.32 -7.40
CA LEU A 72 -14.58 0.79 -6.39
C LEU A 72 -14.24 0.24 -5.00
N LEU A 73 -13.89 -1.04 -4.88
CA LEU A 73 -13.51 -1.64 -3.61
C LEU A 73 -12.19 -1.08 -3.09
N SER A 74 -11.17 -0.95 -3.94
CA SER A 74 -9.84 -0.50 -3.52
C SER A 74 -9.76 0.98 -3.11
N TRP A 75 -10.64 1.83 -3.64
CA TRP A 75 -10.68 3.26 -3.25
C TRP A 75 -11.84 3.59 -2.31
N GLY A 76 -13.00 2.95 -2.51
CA GLY A 76 -14.22 3.21 -1.76
C GLY A 76 -14.21 2.60 -0.36
N LEU A 77 -13.72 1.37 -0.19
CA LEU A 77 -13.66 0.74 1.13
C LEU A 77 -12.73 1.52 2.09
N PRO A 78 -11.51 1.92 1.70
CA PRO A 78 -10.68 2.81 2.54
C PRO A 78 -11.34 4.14 2.88
N ALA A 79 -12.06 4.75 1.93
CA ALA A 79 -12.75 6.02 2.15
C ALA A 79 -13.83 5.87 3.21
N LEU A 80 -14.64 4.81 3.09
CA LEU A 80 -15.67 4.45 4.06
C LEU A 80 -15.05 4.26 5.46
N VAL A 81 -13.97 3.51 5.56
CA VAL A 81 -13.28 3.25 6.85
C VAL A 81 -12.80 4.53 7.51
N VAL A 82 -12.13 5.43 6.77
CA VAL A 82 -11.63 6.70 7.30
C VAL A 82 -12.78 7.62 7.74
N VAL A 83 -13.82 7.73 6.91
CA VAL A 83 -15.00 8.56 7.23
C VAL A 83 -15.71 8.03 8.47
N LEU A 84 -15.95 6.72 8.56
CA LEU A 84 -16.58 6.11 9.73
C LEU A 84 -15.74 6.32 11.00
N LEU A 85 -14.43 6.13 10.91
CA LEU A 85 -13.52 6.37 12.04
C LEU A 85 -13.61 7.81 12.54
N ILE A 86 -13.56 8.78 11.62
CA ILE A 86 -13.70 10.21 11.95
C ILE A 86 -15.05 10.49 12.60
N VAL A 87 -16.14 9.99 11.99
CA VAL A 87 -17.51 10.21 12.48
C VAL A 87 -17.69 9.63 13.87
N ILE A 88 -17.21 8.40 14.12
CA ILE A 88 -17.33 7.75 15.43
C ILE A 88 -16.53 8.52 16.49
N LEU A 89 -15.28 8.88 16.21
CA LEU A 89 -14.44 9.60 17.17
C LEU A 89 -14.97 11.03 17.46
N ARG A 90 -15.55 11.68 16.45
CA ARG A 90 -16.18 13.01 16.60
C ARG A 90 -17.53 12.95 17.32
N ALA A 91 -18.41 12.03 16.92
CA ALA A 91 -19.79 12.00 17.37
C ALA A 91 -19.97 11.25 18.70
N ALA A 92 -19.27 10.13 18.89
CA ALA A 92 -19.40 9.30 20.09
C ALA A 92 -18.39 9.66 21.18
N TYR A 93 -17.18 10.07 20.80
CA TYR A 93 -16.08 10.36 21.73
C TYR A 93 -15.74 11.86 21.85
N HIS A 94 -16.46 12.74 21.13
CA HIS A 94 -16.29 14.20 21.15
C HIS A 94 -14.85 14.70 20.91
N GLN A 95 -14.04 13.93 20.18
CA GLN A 95 -12.65 14.31 19.90
C GLN A 95 -12.54 15.36 18.80
N SER A 96 -11.64 16.33 18.93
CA SER A 96 -11.36 17.31 17.87
C SER A 96 -10.53 16.71 16.74
N MET A 97 -10.49 17.35 15.56
CA MET A 97 -9.68 16.85 14.43
C MET A 97 -8.20 16.72 14.79
N PRO A 98 -7.57 17.71 15.46
CA PRO A 98 -6.16 17.61 15.88
C PRO A 98 -5.87 16.46 16.86
N GLN A 99 -6.87 15.99 17.62
CA GLN A 99 -6.74 14.84 18.52
C GLN A 99 -6.75 13.51 17.77
N ILE A 100 -7.50 13.44 16.66
CA ILE A 100 -7.61 12.24 15.82
C ILE A 100 -6.43 12.15 14.86
N TYR A 101 -6.12 13.26 14.20
CA TYR A 101 -5.04 13.44 13.23
C TYR A 101 -4.36 14.77 13.52
N GLY A 102 -3.08 14.76 13.85
CA GLY A 102 -2.42 15.96 14.34
C GLY A 102 -0.91 15.93 14.18
N LEU A 103 -0.26 16.92 14.77
CA LEU A 103 1.19 17.04 14.69
C LEU A 103 1.85 16.07 15.67
N ILE A 104 2.69 15.19 15.15
CA ILE A 104 3.53 14.27 15.92
C ILE A 104 4.86 14.97 16.19
N HIS A 105 5.17 15.18 17.47
CA HIS A 105 6.46 15.70 17.97
C HIS A 105 6.94 17.04 17.36
N GLY A 106 6.08 17.79 16.66
CA GLY A 106 6.45 19.06 16.04
C GLY A 106 6.84 18.97 14.56
N ASP A 107 7.03 17.75 14.03
CA ASP A 107 7.74 17.55 12.75
C ASP A 107 6.87 16.95 11.63
N LEU A 108 5.82 16.19 11.98
CA LEU A 108 5.04 15.43 10.98
C LEU A 108 3.56 15.32 11.32
N CYS A 109 2.69 15.58 10.35
CA CYS A 109 1.25 15.43 10.47
C CYS A 109 0.82 13.98 10.28
N PHE A 110 0.42 13.30 11.37
CA PHE A 110 -0.08 11.92 11.31
C PHE A 110 -0.97 11.58 12.54
N ILE A 111 -1.20 10.29 12.83
CA ILE A 111 -2.01 9.86 14.00
C ILE A 111 -1.20 10.06 15.29
N PRO A 112 -1.57 11.01 16.18
CA PRO A 112 -0.77 11.33 17.36
C PRO A 112 -0.78 10.23 18.43
N ASN A 113 -1.79 9.36 18.43
CA ASN A 113 -1.85 8.22 19.33
C ASN A 113 -0.87 7.12 18.90
N ILE A 114 0.18 6.91 19.68
CA ILE A 114 1.26 5.95 19.40
C ILE A 114 0.74 4.51 19.26
N TYR A 115 -0.22 4.09 20.09
CA TYR A 115 -0.78 2.74 20.01
C TYR A 115 -1.58 2.55 18.73
N ALA A 116 -2.39 3.52 18.34
CA ALA A 116 -3.13 3.49 17.08
C ALA A 116 -2.19 3.55 15.87
N ALA A 117 -1.15 4.38 15.93
CA ALA A 117 -0.13 4.47 14.88
C ALA A 117 0.65 3.16 14.72
N LEU A 118 1.08 2.52 15.81
CA LEU A 118 1.75 1.22 15.75
C LEU A 118 0.81 0.11 15.28
N PHE A 119 -0.43 0.11 15.78
CA PHE A 119 -1.44 -0.87 15.39
C PHE A 119 -1.69 -0.81 13.88
N THR A 120 -1.92 0.39 13.35
CA THR A 120 -2.09 0.59 11.91
C THR A 120 -0.80 0.22 11.16
N ALA A 121 0.35 0.74 11.55
CA ALA A 121 1.63 0.52 10.84
C ALA A 121 2.17 -0.91 10.87
N ALA A 122 1.81 -1.75 11.86
CA ALA A 122 2.32 -3.12 11.98
C ALA A 122 1.26 -4.18 11.70
N LEU A 123 0.07 -4.08 12.29
CA LEU A 123 -0.94 -5.15 12.17
C LEU A 123 -1.57 -5.18 10.79
N VAL A 124 -1.95 -4.02 10.23
CA VAL A 124 -2.60 -3.97 8.91
C VAL A 124 -1.69 -4.55 7.81
N PRO A 125 -0.39 -4.17 7.72
CA PRO A 125 0.51 -4.74 6.72
C PRO A 125 0.75 -6.23 6.96
N LEU A 126 0.95 -6.65 8.21
CA LEU A 126 1.15 -8.06 8.55
C LEU A 126 -0.03 -8.92 8.10
N MET A 127 -1.25 -8.50 8.42
CA MET A 127 -2.47 -9.21 8.00
C MET A 127 -2.58 -9.30 6.48
N CYS A 128 -2.26 -8.21 5.77
CA CYS A 128 -2.27 -8.21 4.30
C CYS A 128 -1.23 -9.17 3.72
N LEU A 129 -0.01 -9.18 4.26
CA LEU A 129 1.05 -10.08 3.82
C LEU A 129 0.69 -11.55 4.07
N VAL A 130 0.09 -11.86 5.21
CA VAL A 130 -0.38 -13.23 5.51
C VAL A 130 -1.42 -13.66 4.48
N VAL A 131 -2.41 -12.83 4.16
CA VAL A 131 -3.43 -13.14 3.14
C VAL A 131 -2.78 -13.39 1.79
N VAL A 132 -1.89 -12.50 1.35
CA VAL A 132 -1.14 -12.67 0.10
C VAL A 132 -0.41 -14.01 0.11
N PHE A 133 0.38 -14.29 1.16
CA PHE A 133 1.18 -15.50 1.25
C PHE A 133 0.33 -16.77 1.21
N VAL A 134 -0.79 -16.80 1.93
CA VAL A 134 -1.75 -17.89 1.92
C VAL A 134 -2.31 -18.14 0.51
N VAL A 135 -2.72 -17.08 -0.19
CA VAL A 135 -3.23 -17.18 -1.57
C VAL A 135 -2.17 -17.78 -2.50
N PHE A 136 -0.92 -17.33 -2.40
CA PHE A 136 0.17 -17.83 -3.24
C PHE A 136 0.56 -19.28 -2.91
N ILE A 137 0.63 -19.66 -1.64
CA ILE A 137 0.88 -21.05 -1.24
C ILE A 137 -0.22 -21.97 -1.75
N HIS A 138 -1.49 -21.60 -1.55
CA HIS A 138 -2.59 -22.43 -2.04
C HIS A 138 -2.61 -22.50 -3.56
N ALA A 139 -2.31 -21.41 -4.27
CA ALA A 139 -2.20 -21.44 -5.72
C ALA A 139 -1.10 -22.42 -6.18
N TYR A 140 0.05 -22.43 -5.49
CA TYR A 140 1.14 -23.37 -5.75
C TYR A 140 0.75 -24.83 -5.46
N GLN A 141 0.01 -25.08 -4.38
CA GLN A 141 -0.41 -26.43 -3.98
C GLN A 141 -1.50 -27.01 -4.88
N VAL A 142 -2.50 -26.21 -5.26
CA VAL A 142 -3.69 -26.67 -5.99
C VAL A 142 -3.41 -26.94 -7.46
N LYS A 143 -2.37 -26.35 -8.04
CA LYS A 143 -1.95 -26.59 -9.43
C LYS A 143 -0.72 -27.49 -9.46
N PRO A 144 -0.86 -28.84 -9.42
CA PRO A 144 0.27 -29.76 -9.57
C PRO A 144 1.03 -29.57 -10.90
N GLN A 145 0.41 -28.92 -11.89
CA GLN A 145 1.06 -28.46 -13.13
C GLN A 145 2.22 -27.46 -12.89
N TRP A 146 2.22 -26.70 -11.78
CA TRP A 146 3.32 -25.80 -11.42
C TRP A 146 4.56 -26.54 -10.90
N LYS A 147 4.39 -27.79 -10.46
CA LYS A 147 5.47 -28.66 -10.00
C LYS A 147 6.21 -29.33 -11.16
N ALA A 148 5.58 -29.42 -12.33
CA ALA A 148 6.11 -30.02 -13.54
C ALA A 148 6.65 -28.99 -14.55
N TYR A 149 6.23 -27.73 -14.43
CA TYR A 149 6.70 -26.62 -15.23
C TYR A 149 7.80 -25.90 -14.43
N ASP A 150 9.05 -26.33 -14.63
CA ASP A 150 10.25 -25.81 -13.92
C ASP A 150 10.46 -24.29 -14.13
N ASP A 151 9.72 -23.70 -15.08
CA ASP A 151 9.64 -22.28 -15.33
C ASP A 151 8.16 -21.87 -15.42
N VAL A 152 7.51 -21.53 -14.29
CA VAL A 152 6.12 -21.01 -14.19
C VAL A 152 5.75 -20.00 -15.31
N PHE A 153 6.75 -19.40 -15.95
CA PHE A 153 6.63 -18.31 -16.89
C PHE A 153 7.36 -18.47 -18.24
N ARG A 154 7.79 -19.67 -18.65
CA ARG A 154 8.50 -19.82 -19.93
C ARG A 154 7.58 -19.45 -21.11
N GLY A 155 7.86 -18.29 -21.74
CA GLY A 155 7.21 -17.86 -22.99
C GLY A 155 6.01 -16.92 -22.85
N ARG A 156 5.65 -16.44 -21.65
CA ARG A 156 4.58 -15.44 -21.46
C ARG A 156 5.17 -14.13 -20.93
N THR A 157 4.67 -12.99 -21.42
CA THR A 157 5.13 -11.63 -21.07
C THR A 157 5.14 -11.34 -19.56
N ASN A 158 4.36 -12.09 -18.78
CA ASN A 158 4.06 -11.80 -17.38
C ASN A 158 5.05 -12.43 -16.37
N ALA A 159 6.14 -13.03 -16.87
CA ALA A 159 7.15 -13.75 -16.08
C ALA A 159 7.81 -12.93 -14.98
N ALA A 160 8.20 -11.72 -15.33
CA ALA A 160 8.88 -10.80 -14.44
C ALA A 160 7.88 -9.98 -13.60
N GLU A 161 6.60 -9.95 -13.98
CA GLU A 161 5.61 -9.05 -13.39
C GLU A 161 5.13 -9.54 -12.02
N ILE A 162 4.87 -10.84 -11.86
CA ILE A 162 4.39 -11.39 -10.57
C ILE A 162 5.44 -11.25 -9.46
N PRO A 163 6.72 -11.65 -9.66
CA PRO A 163 7.76 -11.41 -8.66
C PRO A 163 7.93 -9.93 -8.32
N LEU A 164 7.78 -9.05 -9.31
CA LEU A 164 7.86 -7.60 -9.13
C LEU A 164 6.72 -7.06 -8.27
N VAL A 165 5.49 -7.53 -8.48
CA VAL A 165 4.33 -7.17 -7.65
C VAL A 165 4.49 -7.67 -6.21
N LEU A 166 4.98 -8.91 -6.04
CA LEU A 166 5.28 -9.46 -4.71
C LEU A 166 6.38 -8.66 -3.99
N TYR A 167 7.42 -8.26 -4.72
CA TYR A 167 8.47 -7.40 -4.19
C TYR A 167 7.90 -6.03 -3.77
N LEU A 168 7.01 -5.45 -4.57
CA LEU A 168 6.31 -4.21 -4.22
C LEU A 168 5.46 -4.37 -2.94
N PHE A 169 4.75 -5.48 -2.77
CA PHE A 169 3.97 -5.76 -1.55
C PHE A 169 4.85 -5.82 -0.30
N ALA A 170 6.00 -6.49 -0.39
CA ALA A 170 6.97 -6.56 0.68
C ALA A 170 7.56 -5.18 0.99
N LEU A 171 7.96 -4.43 -0.03
CA LEU A 171 8.48 -3.07 0.11
C LEU A 171 7.47 -2.13 0.78
N ILE A 172 6.22 -2.09 0.32
CA ILE A 172 5.16 -1.28 0.93
C ILE A 172 5.07 -1.58 2.42
N SER A 173 4.98 -2.86 2.78
CA SER A 173 4.81 -3.30 4.17
C SER A 173 6.00 -2.93 5.05
N MET A 174 7.22 -3.14 4.54
CA MET A 174 8.45 -2.78 5.26
C MET A 174 8.59 -1.27 5.44
N THR A 175 8.29 -0.47 4.41
CA THR A 175 8.28 1.00 4.52
C THR A 175 7.40 1.43 5.68
N TRP A 176 6.15 0.97 5.74
CA TRP A 176 5.22 1.40 6.78
C TRP A 176 5.56 0.88 8.16
N LEU A 177 6.10 -0.33 8.27
CA LEU A 177 6.59 -0.87 9.53
C LEU A 177 7.67 0.04 10.14
N TRP A 178 8.71 0.39 9.35
CA TRP A 178 9.76 1.27 9.83
C TRP A 178 9.28 2.70 10.09
N GLY A 179 8.35 3.19 9.27
CA GLY A 179 7.71 4.49 9.48
C GLY A 179 6.98 4.56 10.82
N GLY A 180 6.12 3.58 11.11
CA GLY A 180 5.40 3.51 12.39
C GLY A 180 6.32 3.31 13.60
N LEU A 181 7.33 2.43 13.47
CA LEU A 181 8.33 2.24 14.51
C LEU A 181 9.12 3.52 14.80
N HIS A 182 9.49 4.28 13.76
CA HIS A 182 10.13 5.58 13.94
C HIS A 182 9.20 6.56 14.69
N MET A 183 7.90 6.62 14.35
CA MET A 183 6.96 7.49 15.06
C MET A 183 6.81 7.13 16.54
N ALA A 184 6.92 5.84 16.88
CA ALA A 184 6.81 5.36 18.26
C ALA A 184 8.09 5.54 19.08
N TYR A 185 9.26 5.18 18.52
CA TYR A 185 10.52 5.08 19.26
C TYR A 185 11.51 6.22 18.96
N ARG A 186 11.30 6.99 17.89
CA ARG A 186 12.12 8.16 17.49
C ARG A 186 13.61 7.84 17.28
N LEU A 187 13.92 6.61 16.92
CA LEU A 187 15.31 6.20 16.68
C LEU A 187 15.72 6.59 15.26
N PHE A 188 16.80 7.34 15.14
CA PHE A 188 17.28 7.87 13.85
C PHE A 188 17.52 6.77 12.81
N TRP A 189 18.06 5.62 13.21
CA TRP A 189 18.30 4.50 12.29
C TRP A 189 17.01 3.93 11.69
N MET A 190 15.87 3.99 12.39
CA MET A 190 14.56 3.57 11.85
C MET A 190 14.10 4.53 10.75
N LEU A 191 14.33 5.84 10.92
CA LEU A 191 14.05 6.83 9.88
C LEU A 191 14.90 6.59 8.63
N VAL A 192 16.19 6.29 8.82
CA VAL A 192 17.09 5.96 7.70
C VAL A 192 16.55 4.77 6.90
N LEU A 193 16.15 3.69 7.58
CA LEU A 193 15.53 2.54 6.92
C LEU A 193 14.24 2.93 6.19
N PHE A 194 13.35 3.67 6.86
CA PHE A 194 12.12 4.17 6.25
C PHE A 194 12.41 4.93 4.95
N VAL A 195 13.37 5.86 4.93
CA VAL A 195 13.74 6.64 3.75
C VAL A 195 14.31 5.75 2.63
N ILE A 196 15.15 4.76 2.97
CA ILE A 196 15.71 3.81 2.00
C ILE A 196 14.58 3.01 1.34
N PHE A 197 13.69 2.37 2.12
CA PHE A 197 12.59 1.58 1.58
C PHE A 197 11.60 2.44 0.79
N ASN A 198 11.33 3.67 1.24
CA ASN A 198 10.51 4.65 0.53
C ASN A 198 11.10 4.98 -0.86
N SER A 199 12.42 5.21 -0.93
CA SER A 199 13.14 5.52 -2.17
C SER A 199 13.12 4.34 -3.14
N LEU A 200 13.35 3.12 -2.64
CA LEU A 200 13.23 1.89 -3.43
C LEU A 200 11.82 1.70 -3.98
N GLN A 201 10.80 1.96 -3.15
CA GLN A 201 9.40 1.88 -3.55
C GLN A 201 9.06 2.85 -4.70
N VAL A 202 9.57 4.09 -4.65
CA VAL A 202 9.41 5.06 -5.74
C VAL A 202 10.12 4.58 -7.00
N LEU A 203 11.38 4.16 -6.89
CA LEU A 203 12.18 3.69 -8.02
C LEU A 203 11.50 2.53 -8.76
N VAL A 204 10.98 1.55 -8.01
CA VAL A 204 10.27 0.40 -8.58
C VAL A 204 8.94 0.84 -9.19
N SER A 205 8.20 1.74 -8.53
CA SER A 205 6.93 2.24 -9.07
C SER A 205 7.14 3.01 -10.39
N VAL A 206 8.16 3.86 -10.46
CA VAL A 206 8.51 4.63 -11.65
C VAL A 206 9.04 3.72 -12.75
N SER A 207 9.89 2.75 -12.43
CA SER A 207 10.42 1.81 -13.44
C SER A 207 9.31 0.97 -14.08
N VAL A 208 8.28 0.59 -13.32
CA VAL A 208 7.09 -0.06 -13.86
C VAL A 208 6.32 0.87 -14.80
N ILE A 209 6.13 2.14 -14.43
CA ILE A 209 5.40 3.13 -15.25
C ILE A 209 6.17 3.51 -16.52
N MET A 210 7.50 3.56 -16.46
CA MET A 210 8.38 3.94 -17.57
C MET A 210 8.75 2.76 -18.47
N ASN A 211 8.40 1.53 -18.11
CA ASN A 211 8.66 0.34 -18.91
C ASN A 211 7.39 -0.32 -19.53
N PRO A 212 6.43 0.43 -20.11
CA PRO A 212 5.37 -0.16 -20.93
C PRO A 212 5.91 -0.61 -22.30
N ASP A 213 7.08 -0.09 -22.71
CA ASP A 213 7.65 -0.20 -24.06
C ASP A 213 8.38 -1.52 -24.38
N LYS A 214 8.73 -2.35 -23.38
CA LYS A 214 9.33 -3.67 -23.67
C LYS A 214 8.32 -4.68 -24.22
N ALA A 215 7.01 -4.41 -24.08
CA ALA A 215 5.95 -5.18 -24.71
C ALA A 215 5.74 -4.76 -26.18
N ALA A 216 5.65 -3.45 -26.45
CA ALA A 216 5.46 -2.93 -27.82
C ALA A 216 6.66 -3.20 -28.77
N ARG A 217 7.90 -3.23 -28.25
CA ARG A 217 9.10 -3.52 -29.06
C ARG A 217 9.35 -5.00 -29.37
N ARG A 218 8.59 -5.94 -28.80
CA ARG A 218 8.67 -7.37 -29.16
C ARG A 218 7.69 -7.77 -30.26
N GLU A 219 6.75 -6.89 -30.60
CA GLU A 219 5.74 -7.10 -31.65
C GLU A 219 6.00 -6.25 -32.91
N ALA A 220 7.09 -5.47 -32.95
CA ALA A 220 7.55 -4.85 -34.17
C ALA A 220 8.30 -5.90 -35.02
N PRO A 221 7.90 -6.13 -36.29
CA PRO A 221 8.41 -7.20 -37.14
C PRO A 221 9.91 -7.08 -37.45
#